data_AF-A0A7Z9VGI0-F1
#
_entry.id   AF-A0A7Z9VGI0-F1
#
_cell.length_a   1.000
_cell.length_b   1.000
_cell.length_c   1.000
_cell.angle_alpha   90.00
_cell.angle_beta   90.00
_cell.angle_gamma   90.00
#
_symmetry.space_group_name_H-M   'P 1'
#
loop_
_entity.id
_entity.type
_entity.pdbx_description
1 polymer ?
#
loop_
_entity_poly.entity_id
_entity_poly.type
_entity_poly.pdbx_seq_one_letter_code
_entity_poly.pdbx_strand_id
1 'polypeptide(L)'
;MSGFASLNDMVRAWSENASLQRKLAYVLVIAAVVSGGMTVATLTGNSTTAVDVKTVLNLIYVDGAILLLLALLVAKKLVTVWQERRSGQAGAGLHVRLMMMFGLVAITPAILVAVFSALFIQYGVEAWFQDKIGTAVNQSVVVGKAYLLEHRKNISADAFALAGDLNINAPRVGGDIRRLNPILSHHAVLRSLSEALVINRSGRVMARSELSLSVKVRHISKEAFEKASRGEITVLGGVKDERIRAIVRLRSFVDAYLLVERFVDPKVIRQIEQIETARKRYKAVQKEMGGIQIKFVMIFVIVAVLLLLAAIWIGLTVATQLAKPISSLIAASKSISEG
;
A
#
# COMPACT_ATOMS: atom_id res chain seq x y z
N MET A 1 1.20 -67.71 4.02
CA MET A 1 1.77 -66.97 2.88
C MET A 1 0.64 -66.22 2.22
N SER A 2 0.54 -64.93 2.52
CA SER A 2 -0.56 -64.03 2.18
C SER A 2 -0.45 -63.55 0.73
N GLY A 3 -1.55 -63.70 -0.01
CA GLY A 3 -1.67 -63.25 -1.39
C GLY A 3 -1.64 -61.72 -1.48
N PHE A 4 -0.65 -61.20 -2.21
CA PHE A 4 -0.66 -59.81 -2.66
C PHE A 4 -1.74 -59.66 -3.73
N ALA A 5 -2.82 -58.96 -3.40
CA ALA A 5 -3.76 -58.44 -4.39
C ALA A 5 -2.98 -57.52 -5.35
N SER A 6 -3.09 -57.76 -6.65
CA SER A 6 -2.35 -56.98 -7.64
C SER A 6 -2.87 -55.53 -7.65
N LEU A 7 -1.97 -54.57 -7.87
CA LEU A 7 -2.32 -53.14 -7.97
C LEU A 7 -3.44 -52.89 -9.00
N ASN A 8 -3.52 -53.76 -10.02
CA ASN A 8 -4.53 -53.71 -11.07
C ASN A 8 -5.93 -54.12 -10.59
N ASP A 9 -6.04 -55.08 -9.66
CA ASP A 9 -7.33 -55.48 -9.08
C ASP A 9 -7.88 -54.39 -8.16
N MET A 10 -6.97 -53.67 -7.46
CA MET A 10 -7.33 -52.51 -6.66
C MET A 10 -7.81 -51.34 -7.53
N VAL A 11 -7.20 -51.12 -8.70
CA VAL A 11 -7.62 -50.09 -9.67
C VAL A 11 -8.94 -50.47 -10.38
N ARG A 12 -9.18 -51.76 -10.66
CA ARG A 12 -10.45 -52.24 -11.25
C ARG A 12 -11.62 -52.14 -10.28
N ALA A 13 -11.44 -52.57 -9.03
CA ALA A 13 -12.44 -52.42 -7.96
C ALA A 13 -12.76 -50.95 -7.64
N TRP A 14 -11.78 -50.05 -7.82
CA TRP A 14 -12.00 -48.61 -7.72
C TRP A 14 -12.84 -48.03 -8.86
N SER A 15 -12.87 -48.70 -10.03
CA SER A 15 -13.66 -48.28 -11.19
C SER A 15 -15.12 -48.74 -11.14
N GLU A 16 -15.43 -49.81 -10.41
CA GLU A 16 -16.78 -50.39 -10.37
C GLU A 16 -17.75 -49.64 -9.45
N ASN A 17 -17.26 -48.85 -8.49
CA ASN A 17 -18.11 -48.06 -7.58
C ASN A 17 -18.25 -46.59 -8.03
N ALA A 18 -19.04 -46.36 -9.08
CA ALA A 18 -19.43 -45.02 -9.54
C ALA A 18 -20.06 -44.14 -8.43
N SER A 19 -20.59 -44.74 -7.38
CA SER A 19 -21.13 -44.07 -6.19
C SER A 19 -20.05 -43.53 -5.25
N LEU A 20 -18.94 -44.26 -5.04
CA LEU A 20 -17.79 -43.83 -4.24
C LEU A 20 -17.07 -42.65 -4.88
N GLN A 21 -16.87 -42.70 -6.21
CA GLN A 21 -16.22 -41.64 -6.95
C GLN A 21 -17.03 -40.32 -6.90
N ARG A 22 -18.37 -40.40 -6.92
CA ARG A 22 -19.26 -39.24 -6.73
C ARG A 22 -19.17 -38.67 -5.32
N LYS A 23 -19.19 -39.52 -4.28
CA LYS A 23 -19.07 -39.09 -2.88
C LYS A 23 -17.74 -38.38 -2.61
N LEU A 24 -16.62 -38.95 -3.09
CA LEU A 24 -15.30 -38.33 -2.98
C LEU A 24 -15.23 -36.96 -3.65
N ALA A 25 -15.86 -36.80 -4.82
CA ALA A 25 -15.85 -35.53 -5.51
C ALA A 25 -16.68 -34.45 -4.79
N TYR A 26 -17.82 -34.78 -4.18
CA TYR A 26 -18.54 -33.82 -3.32
C TYR A 26 -17.71 -33.41 -2.09
N VAL A 27 -17.03 -34.37 -1.45
CA VAL A 27 -16.13 -34.08 -0.32
C VAL A 27 -15.00 -33.14 -0.75
N LEU A 28 -14.39 -33.37 -1.92
CA LEU A 28 -13.33 -32.50 -2.46
C LEU A 28 -13.82 -31.09 -2.78
N VAL A 29 -15.04 -30.95 -3.32
CA VAL A 29 -15.63 -29.63 -3.59
C VAL A 29 -15.93 -28.89 -2.28
N ILE A 30 -16.49 -29.56 -1.28
CA ILE A 30 -16.71 -28.96 0.04
C ILE A 30 -15.37 -28.55 0.67
N ALA A 31 -14.37 -29.44 0.60
CA ALA A 31 -13.02 -29.14 1.07
C ALA A 31 -12.41 -27.93 0.34
N ALA A 32 -12.59 -27.80 -0.98
CA ALA A 32 -12.11 -26.66 -1.75
C ALA A 32 -12.76 -25.34 -1.30
N VAL A 33 -14.09 -25.33 -1.11
CA VAL A 33 -14.82 -24.15 -0.67
C VAL A 33 -14.42 -23.76 0.75
N VAL A 34 -14.32 -24.73 1.66
CA VAL A 34 -13.92 -24.50 3.07
C VAL A 34 -12.47 -24.02 3.14
N SER A 35 -11.55 -24.71 2.45
CA SER A 35 -10.12 -24.37 2.42
C SER A 35 -9.90 -22.99 1.80
N GLY A 36 -10.45 -22.72 0.61
CA GLY A 36 -10.35 -21.41 -0.03
C GLY A 36 -10.98 -20.29 0.80
N GLY A 37 -12.12 -20.56 1.45
CA GLY A 37 -12.74 -19.62 2.40
C GLY A 37 -11.85 -19.34 3.61
N MET A 38 -11.17 -20.36 4.13
CA MET A 38 -10.23 -20.22 5.23
C MET A 38 -8.93 -19.48 4.81
N THR A 39 -8.45 -19.70 3.59
CA THR A 39 -7.31 -18.97 3.02
C THR A 39 -7.63 -17.49 2.91
N VAL A 40 -8.82 -17.15 2.39
CA VAL A 40 -9.25 -15.76 2.33
C VAL A 40 -9.42 -15.18 3.74
N ALA A 41 -10.13 -15.86 4.64
CA ALA A 41 -10.39 -15.37 5.99
C ALA A 41 -9.12 -15.19 6.83
N THR A 42 -8.07 -15.99 6.61
CA THR A 42 -6.77 -15.81 7.29
C THR A 42 -5.97 -14.65 6.73
N LEU A 43 -6.16 -14.31 5.45
CA LEU A 43 -5.53 -13.15 4.80
C LEU A 43 -6.26 -11.83 5.06
N THR A 44 -7.58 -11.87 5.24
CA THR A 44 -8.41 -10.68 5.51
C THR A 44 -8.83 -10.51 6.97
N GLY A 45 -8.64 -11.53 7.81
CA GLY A 45 -9.03 -11.55 9.22
C GLY A 45 -8.21 -10.62 10.11
N ASN A 46 -8.81 -10.23 11.25
CA ASN A 46 -8.39 -9.15 12.16
C ASN A 46 -6.86 -8.98 12.34
N SER A 47 -6.42 -7.76 12.03
CA SER A 47 -5.04 -7.23 12.06
C SER A 47 -4.35 -7.20 13.42
N THR A 48 -4.87 -7.86 14.46
CA THR A 48 -4.34 -7.85 15.82
C THR A 48 -3.33 -8.96 16.09
N THR A 49 -3.27 -9.98 15.23
CA THR A 49 -2.28 -11.07 15.33
C THR A 49 -1.46 -11.06 14.06
N ALA A 50 -0.14 -10.98 14.16
CA ALA A 50 0.73 -11.03 13.00
C ALA A 50 0.41 -12.28 12.18
N VAL A 51 0.03 -12.11 10.91
CA VAL A 51 -0.31 -13.21 10.01
C VAL A 51 0.89 -14.15 9.95
N ASP A 52 0.75 -15.35 10.50
CA ASP A 52 1.80 -16.35 10.47
C ASP A 52 1.98 -16.85 9.04
N VAL A 53 3.09 -16.45 8.42
CA VAL A 53 3.48 -16.82 7.06
C VAL A 53 3.44 -18.35 6.88
N LYS A 54 3.78 -19.11 7.93
CA LYS A 54 3.77 -20.57 7.89
C LYS A 54 2.36 -21.15 7.75
N THR A 55 1.38 -20.54 8.40
CA THR A 55 -0.02 -20.96 8.31
C THR A 55 -0.59 -20.69 6.91
N VAL A 56 -0.32 -19.51 6.36
CA VAL A 56 -0.75 -19.15 4.98
C VAL A 56 -0.11 -20.08 3.94
N LEU A 57 1.19 -20.38 4.07
CA LEU A 57 1.87 -21.31 3.17
C LEU A 57 1.27 -22.72 3.22
N ASN A 58 0.96 -23.23 4.42
CA ASN A 58 0.32 -24.53 4.57
C ASN A 58 -1.06 -24.57 3.90
N LEU A 59 -1.87 -23.53 4.06
CA LEU A 59 -3.18 -23.43 3.39
C LEU A 59 -3.04 -23.41 1.87
N ILE A 60 -2.07 -22.66 1.32
CA ILE A 60 -1.80 -22.66 -0.12
C ILE A 60 -1.39 -24.04 -0.63
N TYR A 61 -0.58 -24.80 0.11
CA TYR A 61 -0.24 -26.17 -0.27
C TYR A 61 -1.46 -27.09 -0.26
N VAL A 62 -2.34 -26.95 0.73
CA VAL A 62 -3.62 -27.70 0.79
C VAL A 62 -4.51 -27.33 -0.39
N ASP A 63 -4.69 -26.04 -0.67
CA ASP A 63 -5.43 -25.54 -1.82
C ASP A 63 -4.87 -26.08 -3.14
N GLY A 64 -3.54 -26.09 -3.29
CA GLY A 64 -2.86 -26.65 -4.45
C GLY A 64 -3.09 -28.15 -4.63
N ALA A 65 -3.06 -28.93 -3.54
CA ALA A 65 -3.36 -30.36 -3.58
C ALA A 65 -4.82 -30.63 -3.98
N ILE A 66 -5.77 -29.90 -3.39
CA ILE A 66 -7.20 -29.99 -3.73
C ILE A 66 -7.43 -29.60 -5.19
N LEU A 67 -6.77 -28.54 -5.67
CA LEU A 67 -6.86 -28.07 -7.05
C LEU A 67 -6.42 -29.15 -8.03
N LEU A 68 -5.29 -29.81 -7.78
CA LEU A 68 -4.80 -30.90 -8.62
C LEU A 68 -5.78 -32.07 -8.67
N LEU A 69 -6.35 -32.46 -7.54
CA LEU A 69 -7.34 -33.55 -7.47
C LEU A 69 -8.64 -33.19 -8.21
N LEU A 70 -9.15 -31.96 -8.04
CA LEU A 70 -10.32 -31.47 -8.77
C LEU A 70 -10.06 -31.37 -10.26
N ALA A 71 -8.89 -30.87 -10.67
CA ALA A 71 -8.50 -30.77 -12.07
C ALA A 71 -8.47 -32.15 -12.74
N LEU A 72 -7.89 -33.16 -12.09
CA LEU A 72 -7.89 -34.55 -12.57
C LEU A 72 -9.32 -35.12 -12.69
N LEU A 73 -10.19 -34.85 -11.70
CA LEU A 73 -11.59 -35.30 -11.75
C LEU A 73 -12.37 -34.66 -12.89
N VAL A 74 -12.23 -33.34 -13.07
CA VAL A 74 -12.87 -32.60 -14.16
C VAL A 74 -12.34 -33.08 -15.52
N ALA A 75 -11.02 -33.24 -15.66
CA ALA A 75 -10.38 -33.74 -16.88
C ALA A 75 -10.85 -35.15 -17.24
N LYS A 76 -10.86 -36.08 -16.27
CA LYS A 76 -11.38 -37.44 -16.47
C LYS A 76 -12.82 -37.39 -16.97
N LYS A 77 -13.67 -36.58 -16.35
CA LYS A 77 -15.09 -36.46 -16.72
C LYS A 77 -15.28 -35.86 -18.12
N LEU A 78 -14.50 -34.85 -18.50
CA LEU A 78 -14.47 -34.30 -19.85
C LEU A 78 -14.07 -35.36 -20.88
N VAL A 79 -13.02 -36.16 -20.59
CA VAL A 79 -12.57 -37.24 -21.47
C VAL A 79 -13.65 -38.32 -21.62
N THR A 80 -14.31 -38.72 -20.54
CA THR A 80 -15.41 -39.72 -20.61
C THR A 80 -16.55 -39.22 -21.49
N VAL A 81 -17.00 -37.98 -21.30
CA VAL A 81 -18.05 -37.37 -22.14
C VAL A 81 -17.63 -37.27 -23.60
N TRP A 82 -16.35 -36.96 -23.85
CA TRP A 82 -15.82 -36.89 -25.22
C TRP A 82 -15.70 -38.27 -25.88
N GLN A 83 -15.34 -39.31 -25.13
CA GLN A 83 -15.31 -40.69 -25.60
C GLN A 83 -16.71 -41.23 -25.90
N GLU A 84 -17.70 -40.94 -25.05
CA GLU A 84 -19.12 -41.30 -25.28
C GLU A 84 -19.68 -40.65 -26.57
N ARG A 85 -19.23 -39.42 -26.90
CA ARG A 85 -19.57 -38.78 -28.17
C ARG A 85 -19.00 -39.53 -29.37
N ARG A 86 -17.81 -40.11 -29.23
CA ARG A 86 -17.08 -40.76 -30.34
C ARG A 86 -17.49 -42.22 -30.55
N SER A 87 -18.03 -42.90 -29.55
CA SER A 87 -18.42 -44.32 -29.61
C SER A 87 -19.72 -44.62 -30.36
N GLY A 88 -20.46 -43.59 -30.82
CA GLY A 88 -21.50 -43.76 -31.84
C GLY A 88 -22.77 -44.53 -31.44
N GLN A 89 -23.03 -44.77 -30.16
CA GLN A 89 -24.24 -45.49 -29.73
C GLN A 89 -25.52 -44.70 -30.09
N ALA A 90 -26.52 -45.40 -30.64
CA ALA A 90 -27.80 -44.80 -31.05
C ALA A 90 -28.48 -44.08 -29.86
N GLY A 91 -28.59 -42.74 -29.94
CA GLY A 91 -29.14 -41.88 -28.88
C GLY A 91 -28.10 -41.05 -28.10
N ALA A 92 -26.81 -41.41 -28.14
CA ALA A 92 -25.75 -40.73 -27.39
C ALA A 92 -25.52 -39.26 -27.83
N GLY A 93 -25.80 -38.94 -29.09
CA GLY A 93 -25.60 -37.59 -29.63
C GLY A 93 -26.49 -36.52 -28.97
N LEU A 94 -27.74 -36.86 -28.64
CA LEU A 94 -28.68 -35.91 -28.00
C LEU A 94 -28.31 -35.69 -26.52
N HIS A 95 -27.96 -36.77 -25.81
CA HIS A 95 -27.49 -36.72 -24.42
C HIS A 95 -26.26 -35.80 -24.27
N VAL A 96 -25.24 -35.98 -25.12
CA VAL A 96 -24.04 -35.14 -25.12
C VAL A 96 -24.36 -33.69 -25.51
N ARG A 97 -25.25 -33.46 -26.49
CA ARG A 97 -25.64 -32.10 -26.91
C ARG A 97 -26.32 -31.32 -25.78
N LEU A 98 -27.28 -31.94 -25.09
CA LEU A 98 -27.97 -31.35 -23.94
C LEU A 98 -26.99 -31.08 -22.79
N MET A 99 -26.10 -32.05 -22.50
CA MET A 99 -25.06 -31.87 -21.48
C MET A 99 -24.12 -30.70 -21.80
N MET A 100 -23.73 -30.53 -23.06
CA MET A 100 -22.88 -29.41 -23.49
C MET A 100 -23.60 -28.06 -23.35
N MET A 101 -24.88 -27.97 -23.72
CA MET A 101 -25.65 -26.72 -23.58
C MET A 101 -25.84 -26.34 -22.11
N PHE A 102 -26.27 -27.27 -21.27
CA PHE A 102 -26.42 -27.02 -19.83
C PHE A 102 -25.08 -26.73 -19.15
N GLY A 103 -24.02 -27.43 -19.56
CA GLY A 103 -22.66 -27.18 -19.09
C GLY A 103 -22.18 -25.77 -19.44
N LEU A 104 -22.34 -25.33 -20.69
CA LEU A 104 -21.95 -23.99 -21.12
C LEU A 104 -22.69 -22.90 -20.35
N VAL A 105 -24.00 -23.04 -20.15
CA VAL A 105 -24.81 -22.06 -19.40
C VAL A 105 -24.35 -21.97 -17.94
N ALA A 106 -23.97 -23.09 -17.32
CA ALA A 106 -23.49 -23.11 -15.94
C ALA A 106 -22.05 -22.56 -15.78
N ILE A 107 -21.16 -22.84 -16.75
CA ILE A 107 -19.73 -22.52 -16.66
C ILE A 107 -19.45 -21.08 -17.05
N THR A 108 -20.18 -20.54 -18.04
CA THR A 108 -19.89 -19.20 -18.59
C THR A 108 -19.92 -18.08 -17.53
N PRO A 109 -20.93 -17.97 -16.66
CA PRO A 109 -20.95 -16.94 -15.61
C PRO A 109 -19.79 -17.08 -14.62
N ALA A 110 -19.39 -18.31 -14.29
CA ALA A 110 -18.29 -18.56 -13.36
C ALA A 110 -16.94 -18.11 -13.95
N ILE A 111 -16.70 -18.36 -15.24
CA ILE A 111 -15.50 -17.87 -15.94
C ILE A 111 -15.50 -16.33 -15.98
N LEU A 112 -16.64 -15.72 -16.34
CA LEU A 112 -16.74 -14.25 -16.40
C LEU A 112 -16.44 -13.61 -15.05
N VAL A 113 -17.04 -14.09 -13.97
CA VAL A 113 -16.79 -13.58 -12.61
C VAL A 113 -15.31 -13.74 -12.25
N ALA A 114 -14.72 -14.91 -12.48
CA ALA A 114 -13.30 -15.14 -12.18
C ALA A 114 -12.37 -14.17 -12.92
N VAL A 115 -12.59 -13.96 -14.22
CA VAL A 115 -11.80 -13.04 -15.05
C VAL A 115 -12.00 -11.59 -14.59
N PHE A 116 -13.25 -11.14 -14.44
CA PHE A 116 -13.55 -9.77 -14.01
C PHE A 116 -12.96 -9.48 -12.63
N SER A 117 -13.06 -10.41 -11.68
CA SER A 117 -12.47 -10.23 -10.36
C SER A 117 -10.95 -10.18 -10.40
N ALA A 118 -10.30 -11.01 -11.24
CA ALA A 118 -8.85 -10.97 -11.41
C ALA A 118 -8.38 -9.62 -11.99
N LEU A 119 -9.05 -9.11 -13.04
CA LEU A 119 -8.77 -7.79 -13.62
C LEU A 119 -9.04 -6.67 -12.61
N PHE A 120 -10.15 -6.74 -11.88
CA PHE A 120 -10.51 -5.76 -10.86
C PHE A 120 -9.46 -5.68 -9.76
N ILE A 121 -8.93 -6.81 -9.29
CA ILE A 121 -7.86 -6.81 -8.27
C ILE A 121 -6.56 -6.27 -8.85
N GLN A 122 -6.19 -6.71 -10.07
CA GLN A 122 -4.95 -6.27 -10.72
C GLN A 122 -4.91 -4.74 -10.89
N TYR A 123 -5.95 -4.16 -11.49
CA TYR A 123 -5.99 -2.72 -11.76
C TYR A 123 -6.48 -1.88 -10.58
N GLY A 124 -7.35 -2.43 -9.73
CA GLY A 124 -7.89 -1.73 -8.57
C GLY A 124 -6.82 -1.43 -7.52
N VAL A 125 -5.96 -2.40 -7.20
CA VAL A 125 -4.87 -2.18 -6.24
C VAL A 125 -3.89 -1.13 -6.76
N GLU A 126 -3.53 -1.21 -8.04
CA GLU A 126 -2.58 -0.29 -8.67
C GLU A 126 -3.10 1.16 -8.68
N ALA A 127 -4.36 1.36 -9.06
CA ALA A 127 -4.99 2.68 -9.16
C ALA A 127 -5.12 3.41 -7.81
N TRP A 128 -5.36 2.68 -6.71
CA TRP A 128 -5.56 3.30 -5.40
C TRP A 128 -4.28 3.42 -4.57
N PHE A 129 -3.34 2.46 -4.68
CA PHE A 129 -2.14 2.43 -3.82
C PHE A 129 -0.88 3.06 -4.41
N GLN A 130 -0.64 2.91 -5.72
CA GLN A 130 0.61 3.40 -6.30
C GLN A 130 0.55 4.90 -6.57
N ASP A 131 -0.52 5.36 -7.21
CA ASP A 131 -0.58 6.75 -7.69
C ASP A 131 -1.07 7.72 -6.60
N LYS A 132 -2.20 7.42 -5.95
CA LYS A 132 -2.84 8.37 -5.01
C LYS A 132 -2.12 8.50 -3.68
N ILE A 133 -1.80 7.37 -3.02
CA ILE A 133 -1.15 7.39 -1.70
C ILE A 133 0.30 7.93 -1.82
N GLY A 134 1.04 7.46 -2.82
CA GLY A 134 2.42 7.90 -3.05
C GLY A 134 2.51 9.40 -3.34
N THR A 135 1.61 9.92 -4.19
CA THR A 135 1.52 11.35 -4.49
C THR A 135 1.15 12.16 -3.26
N ALA A 136 0.11 11.77 -2.52
CA ALA A 136 -0.32 12.49 -1.32
C ALA A 136 0.81 12.58 -0.27
N VAL A 137 1.47 11.46 0.03
CA VAL A 137 2.57 11.42 1.02
C VAL A 137 3.78 12.22 0.56
N ASN A 138 4.14 12.17 -0.72
CA ASN A 138 5.24 12.98 -1.26
C ASN A 138 4.89 14.48 -1.23
N GLN A 139 3.67 14.85 -1.64
CA GLN A 139 3.20 16.23 -1.63
C GLN A 139 3.14 16.79 -0.21
N SER A 140 2.71 16.01 0.79
CA SER A 140 2.73 16.45 2.19
C SER A 140 4.15 16.80 2.69
N VAL A 141 5.18 16.06 2.26
CA VAL A 141 6.58 16.42 2.58
C VAL A 141 6.97 17.73 1.89
N VAL A 142 6.58 17.91 0.64
CA VAL A 142 6.88 19.14 -0.12
C VAL A 142 6.22 20.35 0.54
N VAL A 143 4.94 20.24 0.90
CA VAL A 143 4.18 21.30 1.59
C VAL A 143 4.81 21.62 2.96
N GLY A 144 5.13 20.59 3.75
CA GLY A 144 5.80 20.80 5.04
C GLY A 144 7.15 21.51 4.92
N LYS A 145 7.96 21.15 3.91
CA LYS A 145 9.23 21.83 3.62
C LYS A 145 9.04 23.25 3.09
N ALA A 146 8.04 23.48 2.24
CA ALA A 146 7.71 24.80 1.72
C ALA A 146 7.30 25.75 2.84
N TYR A 147 6.55 25.29 3.83
CA TYR A 147 6.19 26.08 5.02
C TYR A 147 7.43 26.58 5.78
N LEU A 148 8.40 25.70 6.02
CA LEU A 148 9.67 26.08 6.66
C LEU A 148 10.52 27.00 5.78
N LEU A 149 10.53 26.77 4.47
CA LEU A 149 11.24 27.64 3.53
C LEU A 149 10.64 29.05 3.53
N GLU A 150 9.32 29.17 3.56
CA GLU A 150 8.61 30.44 3.65
C GLU A 150 8.94 31.16 4.97
N HIS A 151 8.98 30.43 6.09
CA HIS A 151 9.43 31.02 7.37
C HIS A 151 10.88 31.53 7.31
N ARG A 152 11.79 30.79 6.64
CA ARG A 152 13.17 31.22 6.43
C ARG A 152 13.26 32.47 5.55
N LYS A 153 12.42 32.58 4.52
CA LYS A 153 12.35 33.77 3.66
C LYS A 153 11.82 34.98 4.44
N ASN A 154 10.76 34.79 5.22
CA ASN A 154 10.14 35.87 5.99
C ASN A 154 11.07 36.42 7.07
N ILE A 155 11.75 35.56 7.85
CA ILE A 155 12.73 36.03 8.84
C ILE A 155 13.93 36.72 8.18
N SER A 156 14.31 36.33 6.96
CA SER A 156 15.38 37.01 6.21
C SER A 156 14.96 38.43 5.81
N ALA A 157 13.74 38.59 5.29
CA ALA A 157 13.18 39.88 4.94
C ALA A 157 13.03 40.78 6.18
N ASP A 158 12.56 40.22 7.29
CA ASP A 158 12.45 40.91 8.57
C ASP A 158 13.81 41.38 9.11
N ALA A 159 14.82 40.50 9.05
CA ALA A 159 16.18 40.82 9.46
C ALA A 159 16.78 41.94 8.60
N PHE A 160 16.56 41.90 7.28
CA PHE A 160 17.04 42.93 6.37
C PHE A 160 16.39 44.29 6.65
N ALA A 161 15.07 44.32 6.80
CA ALA A 161 14.32 45.53 7.11
C ALA A 161 14.78 46.13 8.46
N LEU A 162 14.86 45.31 9.51
CA LEU A 162 15.33 45.75 10.82
C LEU A 162 16.79 46.24 10.77
N ALA A 163 17.68 45.55 10.04
CA ALA A 163 19.05 46.02 9.87
C ALA A 163 19.09 47.39 9.17
N GLY A 164 18.23 47.62 8.17
CA GLY A 164 18.05 48.92 7.52
C GLY A 164 17.64 50.01 8.51
N ASP A 165 16.60 49.77 9.30
CA ASP A 165 16.09 50.70 10.32
C ASP A 165 17.15 51.04 11.38
N LEU A 166 17.93 50.05 11.82
CA LEU A 166 19.03 50.25 12.78
C LEU A 166 20.17 51.07 12.15
N ASN A 167 20.52 50.81 10.88
CA ASN A 167 21.56 51.56 10.17
C ASN A 167 21.18 53.03 9.95
N ILE A 168 19.91 53.31 9.65
CA ILE A 168 19.38 54.68 9.47
C ILE A 168 19.41 55.46 10.79
N ASN A 169 19.08 54.79 11.90
CA ASN A 169 19.07 55.44 13.22
C ASN A 169 20.46 55.52 13.87
N ALA A 170 21.50 54.92 13.29
CA ALA A 170 22.85 54.88 13.86
C ALA A 170 23.41 56.25 14.30
N PRO A 171 23.22 57.36 13.56
CA PRO A 171 23.69 58.67 14.01
C PRO A 171 23.04 59.15 15.32
N ARG A 172 21.79 58.75 15.59
CA ARG A 172 21.04 59.13 16.81
C ARG A 172 21.49 58.35 18.05
N VAL A 173 22.19 57.24 17.85
CA VAL A 173 22.67 56.35 18.92
C VAL A 173 23.90 56.96 19.62
N GLY A 174 24.65 57.86 18.96
CA GLY A 174 25.70 58.67 19.59
C GLY A 174 26.83 57.86 20.25
N GLY A 175 27.09 56.64 19.77
CA GLY A 175 28.12 55.74 20.31
C GLY A 175 27.65 54.77 21.41
N ASP A 176 26.51 55.03 22.07
CA ASP A 176 25.93 54.10 23.05
C ASP A 176 24.96 53.13 22.37
N ILE A 177 25.47 51.99 21.93
CA ILE A 177 24.71 50.96 21.21
C ILE A 177 23.50 50.44 22.00
N ARG A 178 23.45 50.60 23.33
CA ARG A 178 22.29 50.19 24.15
C ARG A 178 21.05 51.04 23.87
N ARG A 179 21.19 52.23 23.28
CA ARG A 179 20.06 53.05 22.81
C ARG A 179 19.27 52.39 21.68
N LEU A 180 19.77 51.30 21.09
CA LEU A 180 19.02 50.47 20.14
C LEU A 180 17.99 49.56 20.81
N ASN A 181 18.07 49.32 22.13
CA ASN A 181 17.14 48.43 22.84
C ASN A 181 15.65 48.74 22.57
N PRO A 182 15.14 49.98 22.69
CA PRO A 182 13.73 50.27 22.42
C PRO A 182 13.33 50.01 20.95
N ILE A 183 14.24 50.27 20.00
CA ILE A 183 14.00 49.98 18.58
C ILE A 183 13.92 48.46 18.36
N LEU A 184 14.86 47.70 18.94
CA LEU A 184 14.86 46.24 18.87
C LEU A 184 13.58 45.66 19.51
N SER A 185 13.14 46.17 20.66
CA SER A 185 11.89 45.76 21.33
C SER A 185 10.67 46.02 20.45
N HIS A 186 10.54 47.23 19.91
CA HIS A 186 9.41 47.60 19.05
C HIS A 186 9.34 46.70 17.81
N HIS A 187 10.46 46.50 17.12
CA HIS A 187 10.51 45.67 15.93
C HIS A 187 10.36 44.17 16.24
N ALA A 188 10.81 43.70 17.40
CA ALA A 188 10.62 42.32 17.84
C ALA A 188 9.13 41.99 18.04
N VAL A 189 8.37 42.88 18.69
CA VAL A 189 6.92 42.70 18.86
C VAL A 189 6.20 42.78 17.51
N LEU A 190 6.47 43.82 16.72
CA LEU A 190 5.79 44.06 15.43
C LEU A 190 5.96 42.91 14.44
N ARG A 191 7.12 42.23 14.45
CA ARG A 191 7.46 41.13 13.53
C ARG A 191 7.38 39.76 14.18
N SER A 192 6.82 39.66 15.40
CA SER A 192 6.74 38.42 16.17
C SER A 192 8.08 37.66 16.23
N LEU A 193 9.17 38.41 16.45
CA LEU A 193 10.50 37.85 16.67
C LEU A 193 10.61 37.46 18.13
N SER A 194 11.04 36.23 18.37
CA SER A 194 11.26 35.70 19.71
C SER A 194 12.49 36.35 20.35
N GLU A 195 13.53 36.66 19.55
CA GLU A 195 14.68 37.45 20.00
C GLU A 195 15.14 38.40 18.89
N ALA A 196 15.60 39.59 19.29
CA ALA A 196 16.32 40.52 18.42
C ALA A 196 17.53 41.06 19.19
N LEU A 197 18.72 40.75 18.71
CA LEU A 197 19.99 41.00 19.39
C LEU A 197 20.96 41.69 18.44
N VAL A 198 21.72 42.66 18.95
CA VAL A 198 22.93 43.14 18.28
C VAL A 198 24.11 42.49 18.98
N ILE A 199 24.90 41.74 18.22
CA ILE A 199 26.08 41.00 18.69
C ILE A 199 27.33 41.42 17.93
N ASN A 200 28.49 41.26 18.55
CA ASN A 200 29.76 41.37 17.83
C ASN A 200 30.21 40.01 17.24
N ARG A 201 31.35 39.99 16.52
CA ARG A 201 31.88 38.74 15.94
C ARG A 201 32.29 37.69 16.98
N SER A 202 32.51 38.09 18.24
CA SER A 202 32.74 37.15 19.35
C SER A 202 31.46 36.59 19.97
N GLY A 203 30.28 36.99 19.49
CA GLY A 203 28.97 36.56 19.99
C GLY A 203 28.55 37.22 21.31
N ARG A 204 29.22 38.31 21.70
CA ARG A 204 28.85 39.14 22.85
C ARG A 204 27.68 40.04 22.48
N VAL A 205 26.64 40.03 23.31
CA VAL A 205 25.45 40.87 23.15
C VAL A 205 25.80 42.32 23.50
N MET A 206 25.58 43.23 22.55
CA MET A 206 25.80 44.66 22.64
C MET A 206 24.49 45.42 22.90
N ALA A 207 23.41 45.00 22.25
CA ALA A 207 22.04 45.49 22.46
C ALA A 207 21.03 44.35 22.32
N ARG A 208 19.84 44.49 22.92
CA ARG A 208 18.81 43.44 22.94
C ARG A 208 17.39 44.01 22.99
N SER A 209 16.43 43.26 22.48
CA SER A 209 15.02 43.46 22.80
C SER A 209 14.71 43.03 24.24
N GLU A 210 13.69 43.65 24.84
CA GLU A 210 13.25 43.41 26.23
C GLU A 210 12.86 41.94 26.49
N LEU A 211 12.23 41.29 25.52
CA LEU A 211 11.80 39.89 25.62
C LEU A 211 12.97 38.89 25.44
N SER A 212 14.17 39.34 25.09
CA SER A 212 15.32 38.46 24.92
C SER A 212 16.06 38.22 26.24
N LEU A 213 15.80 37.05 26.83
CA LEU A 213 16.38 36.61 28.11
C LEU A 213 17.80 36.02 27.97
N SER A 214 18.29 35.81 26.75
CA SER A 214 19.59 35.19 26.48
C SER A 214 20.77 36.13 26.81
N VAL A 215 21.65 35.72 27.73
CA VAL A 215 22.85 36.51 28.10
C VAL A 215 24.00 36.32 27.09
N LYS A 216 24.08 35.15 26.46
CA LYS A 216 25.09 34.80 25.44
C LYS A 216 24.45 33.95 24.36
N VAL A 217 24.69 34.31 23.10
CA VAL A 217 24.16 33.55 21.96
C VAL A 217 24.89 32.20 21.86
N ARG A 218 24.14 31.11 21.73
CA ARG A 218 24.70 29.76 21.48
C ARG A 218 25.24 29.66 20.05
N HIS A 219 26.50 29.26 19.96
CA HIS A 219 27.31 28.85 18.79
C HIS A 219 26.71 29.20 17.42
N ILE A 220 27.14 30.33 16.86
CA ILE A 220 26.98 30.68 15.44
C ILE A 220 28.24 30.19 14.72
N SER A 221 28.08 29.49 13.58
CA SER A 221 29.22 28.98 12.82
C SER A 221 30.08 30.13 12.29
N LYS A 222 31.39 29.91 12.19
CA LYS A 222 32.30 30.91 11.58
C LYS A 222 31.87 31.27 10.16
N GLU A 223 31.42 30.29 9.38
CA GLU A 223 30.92 30.47 8.03
C GLU A 223 29.74 31.46 7.96
N ALA A 224 28.85 31.44 8.95
CA ALA A 224 27.72 32.36 9.00
C ALA A 224 28.15 33.82 9.22
N PHE A 225 29.15 34.03 10.08
CA PHE A 225 29.73 35.35 10.25
C PHE A 225 30.46 35.82 8.98
N GLU A 226 31.17 34.94 8.28
CA GLU A 226 31.84 35.30 7.02
C GLU A 226 30.84 35.72 5.93
N LYS A 227 29.76 34.95 5.76
CA LYS A 227 28.66 35.29 4.82
C LYS A 227 28.01 36.63 5.21
N ALA A 228 27.65 36.79 6.48
CA ALA A 228 27.10 38.06 6.97
C ALA A 228 28.06 39.23 6.79
N SER A 229 29.37 39.02 6.94
CA SER A 229 30.41 40.05 6.77
C SER A 229 30.47 40.59 5.34
N ARG A 230 30.20 39.74 4.35
CA ARG A 230 30.08 40.10 2.93
C ARG A 230 28.77 40.79 2.57
N GLY A 231 27.86 40.97 3.54
CA GLY A 231 26.56 41.60 3.35
C GLY A 231 25.44 40.63 2.96
N GLU A 232 25.70 39.32 2.98
CA GLU A 232 24.67 38.30 2.74
C GLU A 232 23.83 38.08 4.01
N ILE A 233 22.52 37.90 3.87
CA ILE A 233 21.67 37.49 4.99
C ILE A 233 21.85 35.98 5.17
N THR A 234 22.36 35.56 6.32
CA THR A 234 22.55 34.13 6.58
C THR A 234 21.48 33.61 7.51
N VAL A 235 20.66 32.68 7.01
CA VAL A 235 19.68 31.96 7.83
C VAL A 235 20.34 30.75 8.48
N LEU A 236 20.16 30.63 9.79
CA LEU A 236 20.62 29.51 10.61
C LEU A 236 19.42 28.71 11.09
N GLY A 237 19.56 27.39 11.10
CA GLY A 237 18.53 26.47 11.55
C GLY A 237 18.23 25.39 10.52
N GLY A 238 18.33 24.13 10.94
CA GLY A 238 18.01 22.94 10.15
C GLY A 238 16.50 22.74 9.95
N VAL A 239 16.12 21.77 9.11
CA VAL A 239 14.70 21.39 8.90
C VAL A 239 14.05 20.86 10.19
N LYS A 240 14.86 20.44 11.16
CA LYS A 240 14.45 19.89 12.45
C LYS A 240 14.60 20.85 13.63
N ASP A 241 15.09 22.06 13.39
CA ASP A 241 15.29 23.01 14.48
C ASP A 241 13.97 23.71 14.80
N GLU A 242 13.63 23.77 16.08
CA GLU A 242 12.44 24.47 16.61
C GLU A 242 12.57 26.00 16.54
N ARG A 243 13.68 26.50 15.99
CA ARG A 243 14.00 27.92 15.88
C ARG A 243 14.66 28.18 14.54
N ILE A 244 14.26 29.29 13.92
CA ILE A 244 14.92 29.83 12.74
C ILE A 244 15.58 31.13 13.16
N ARG A 245 16.84 31.30 12.80
CA ARG A 245 17.61 32.50 13.09
C ARG A 245 18.09 33.13 11.80
N ALA A 246 18.25 34.44 11.77
CA ALA A 246 18.92 35.13 10.68
C ALA A 246 19.96 36.10 11.22
N ILE A 247 21.14 36.11 10.61
CA ILE A 247 22.23 37.03 10.95
C ILE A 247 22.52 37.96 9.77
N VAL A 248 22.62 39.26 10.06
CA VAL A 248 22.89 40.32 9.09
C VAL A 248 23.91 41.29 9.68
N ARG A 249 24.90 41.72 8.90
CA ARG A 249 25.85 42.75 9.34
C ARG A 249 25.20 44.13 9.36
N LEU A 250 25.41 44.87 10.44
CA LEU A 250 25.06 46.28 10.52
C LEU A 250 26.21 47.10 9.90
N ARG A 251 25.89 47.94 8.92
CA ARG A 251 26.88 48.67 8.12
C ARG A 251 27.33 49.97 8.80
N SER A 252 26.44 50.59 9.57
CA SER A 252 26.71 51.86 10.26
C SER A 252 27.41 51.68 11.62
N PHE A 253 27.81 50.46 11.97
CA PHE A 253 28.39 50.11 13.27
C PHE A 253 29.65 49.26 13.09
N VAL A 254 30.64 49.45 13.99
CA VAL A 254 31.89 48.69 13.97
C VAL A 254 31.68 47.34 14.63
N ASP A 255 32.01 46.26 13.90
CA ASP A 255 31.90 44.87 14.36
C ASP A 255 30.54 44.52 14.99
N ALA A 256 29.44 44.90 14.35
CA ALA A 256 28.09 44.63 14.83
C ALA A 256 27.24 43.86 13.82
N TYR A 257 26.51 42.87 14.32
CA TYR A 257 25.63 42.00 13.57
C TYR A 257 24.28 41.96 14.28
N LEU A 258 23.22 42.11 13.52
CA LEU A 258 21.87 41.84 13.96
C LEU A 258 21.63 40.32 13.87
N LEU A 259 21.24 39.73 14.99
CA LEU A 259 20.71 38.37 15.07
C LEU A 259 19.23 38.46 15.44
N VAL A 260 18.39 37.88 14.61
CA VAL A 260 16.97 37.70 14.92
C VAL A 260 16.65 36.22 15.04
N GLU A 261 15.75 35.86 15.94
CA GLU A 261 15.27 34.50 16.15
C GLU A 261 13.74 34.46 16.15
N ARG A 262 13.18 33.41 15.55
CA ARG A 262 11.75 33.08 15.60
C ARG A 262 11.59 31.61 15.94
N PHE A 263 10.78 31.31 16.96
CA PHE A 263 10.34 29.94 17.24
C PHE A 263 9.38 29.45 16.15
N VAL A 264 9.54 28.19 15.77
CA VAL A 264 8.58 27.46 14.95
C VAL A 264 7.74 26.60 15.90
N ASP A 265 6.43 26.56 15.72
CA ASP A 265 5.55 25.73 16.55
C ASP A 265 6.05 24.27 16.55
N PRO A 266 6.36 23.66 17.72
CA PRO A 266 6.80 22.27 17.82
C PRO A 266 5.80 21.27 17.23
N LYS A 267 4.50 21.62 17.13
CA LYS A 267 3.49 20.82 16.43
C LYS A 267 3.84 20.67 14.94
N VAL A 268 4.29 21.75 14.28
CA VAL A 268 4.65 21.72 12.86
C VAL A 268 5.89 20.88 12.63
N ILE A 269 6.92 21.03 13.45
CA ILE A 269 8.15 20.24 13.35
C ILE A 269 7.86 18.75 13.52
N ARG A 270 7.05 18.38 14.53
CA ARG A 270 6.61 17.00 14.74
C ARG A 270 5.79 16.45 13.57
N GLN A 271 4.90 17.25 12.99
CA GLN A 271 4.12 16.83 11.81
C GLN A 271 5.03 16.55 10.61
N ILE A 272 6.02 17.41 10.34
CA ILE A 272 6.98 17.20 9.26
C ILE A 272 7.76 15.89 9.48
N GLU A 273 8.21 15.62 10.71
CA GLU A 273 8.91 14.39 11.04
C GLU A 273 8.01 13.14 10.92
N GLN A 274 6.75 13.23 11.34
CA GLN A 274 5.76 12.17 11.15
C GLN A 274 5.52 11.88 9.66
N ILE A 275 5.39 12.92 8.83
CA ILE A 275 5.19 12.76 7.38
C ILE A 275 6.46 12.16 6.73
N GLU A 276 7.67 12.59 7.12
CA GLU A 276 8.90 11.99 6.62
C GLU A 276 9.04 10.52 7.02
N THR A 277 8.63 10.18 8.24
CA THR A 277 8.59 8.79 8.74
C THR A 277 7.57 7.96 7.96
N ALA A 278 6.37 8.51 7.73
CA ALA A 278 5.34 7.88 6.92
C ALA A 278 5.82 7.66 5.48
N ARG A 279 6.51 8.62 4.88
CA ARG A 279 7.13 8.49 3.54
C ARG A 279 8.18 7.39 3.49
N LYS A 280 9.03 7.28 4.51
CA LYS A 280 10.03 6.20 4.59
C LYS A 280 9.35 4.83 4.69
N ARG A 281 8.33 4.70 5.53
CA ARG A 281 7.53 3.47 5.64
C ARG A 281 6.83 3.13 4.33
N TYR A 282 6.19 4.10 3.70
CA TYR A 282 5.57 3.93 2.38
C TYR A 282 6.59 3.45 1.35
N LYS A 283 7.77 4.08 1.25
CA LYS A 283 8.82 3.64 0.33
C LYS A 283 9.36 2.24 0.63
N ALA A 284 9.41 1.83 1.89
CA ALA A 284 9.80 0.46 2.26
C ALA A 284 8.74 -0.54 1.77
N VAL A 285 7.46 -0.27 2.05
CA VAL A 285 6.34 -1.10 1.57
C VAL A 285 6.29 -1.13 0.04
N GLN A 286 6.46 0.02 -0.62
CA GLN A 286 6.47 0.13 -2.08
C GLN A 286 7.57 -0.73 -2.73
N LYS A 287 8.74 -0.87 -2.09
CA LYS A 287 9.81 -1.76 -2.59
C LYS A 287 9.43 -3.24 -2.50
N GLU A 288 8.68 -3.62 -1.48
CA GLU A 288 8.22 -5.01 -1.28
C GLU A 288 6.89 -5.30 -2.00
N MET A 289 6.18 -4.26 -2.44
CA MET A 289 4.84 -4.35 -3.02
C MET A 289 4.77 -5.21 -4.28
N GLY A 290 5.81 -5.23 -5.11
CA GLY A 290 5.84 -6.14 -6.27
C GLY A 290 5.67 -7.60 -5.85
N GLY A 291 6.35 -8.02 -4.79
CA GLY A 291 6.23 -9.37 -4.23
C GLY A 291 4.89 -9.61 -3.51
N ILE A 292 4.35 -8.60 -2.82
CA ILE A 292 3.07 -8.70 -2.11
C ILE A 292 1.89 -8.79 -3.11
N GLN A 293 1.89 -7.96 -4.15
CA GLN A 293 0.86 -7.95 -5.18
C GLN A 293 0.84 -9.28 -5.94
N ILE A 294 2.00 -9.80 -6.34
CA ILE A 294 2.10 -11.11 -7.00
C ILE A 294 1.54 -12.21 -6.10
N LYS A 295 1.87 -12.22 -4.81
CA LYS A 295 1.35 -13.22 -3.86
C LYS A 295 -0.17 -13.13 -3.71
N PHE A 296 -0.72 -11.93 -3.53
CA PHE A 296 -2.17 -11.74 -3.41
C PHE A 296 -2.93 -12.14 -4.68
N VAL A 297 -2.42 -11.73 -5.85
CA VAL A 297 -3.00 -12.12 -7.15
C VAL A 297 -2.91 -13.64 -7.33
N MET A 298 -1.78 -14.26 -6.99
CA MET A 298 -1.62 -15.71 -7.09
C MET A 298 -2.60 -16.48 -6.20
N ILE A 299 -2.76 -16.07 -4.94
CA ILE A 299 -3.74 -16.68 -4.02
C ILE A 299 -5.15 -16.51 -4.57
N PHE A 300 -5.49 -15.30 -5.02
CA PHE A 300 -6.80 -15.03 -5.61
C PHE A 300 -7.06 -15.91 -6.84
N VAL A 301 -6.07 -16.05 -7.73
CA VAL A 301 -6.17 -16.92 -8.91
C VAL A 301 -6.33 -18.38 -8.51
N ILE A 302 -5.57 -18.88 -7.52
CA ILE A 302 -5.70 -20.25 -7.02
C ILE A 302 -7.11 -20.50 -6.50
N VAL A 303 -7.63 -19.62 -5.63
CA VAL A 303 -8.98 -19.73 -5.07
C VAL A 303 -10.03 -19.60 -6.17
N ALA A 304 -9.88 -18.67 -7.09
CA ALA A 304 -10.81 -18.48 -8.23
C ALA A 304 -10.83 -19.72 -9.14
N VAL A 305 -9.68 -20.32 -9.44
CA VAL A 305 -9.59 -21.55 -10.23
C VAL A 305 -10.17 -22.74 -9.47
N LEU A 306 -9.93 -22.85 -8.16
CA LEU A 306 -10.55 -23.87 -7.31
C LEU A 306 -12.08 -23.80 -7.37
N LEU A 307 -12.63 -22.61 -7.15
CA LEU A 307 -14.08 -22.37 -7.21
C LEU A 307 -14.63 -22.60 -8.62
N LEU A 308 -13.89 -22.21 -9.65
CA LEU A 308 -14.25 -22.45 -11.04
C LEU A 308 -14.31 -23.96 -11.35
N LEU A 309 -13.29 -24.74 -10.96
CA LEU A 309 -13.27 -26.18 -11.15
C LEU A 309 -14.39 -26.88 -10.38
N ALA A 310 -14.66 -26.45 -9.15
CA ALA A 310 -15.80 -26.92 -8.36
C ALA A 310 -17.13 -26.62 -9.08
N ALA A 311 -17.32 -25.39 -9.58
CA ALA A 311 -18.52 -24.99 -10.31
C ALA A 311 -18.69 -25.77 -11.62
N ILE A 312 -17.61 -25.94 -12.41
CA ILE A 312 -17.60 -26.77 -13.62
C ILE A 312 -18.00 -28.20 -13.28
N TRP A 313 -17.42 -28.78 -12.23
CA TRP A 313 -17.72 -30.14 -11.82
C TRP A 313 -19.18 -30.31 -11.40
N ILE A 314 -19.71 -29.39 -10.57
CA ILE A 314 -21.12 -29.39 -10.15
C ILE A 314 -22.02 -29.24 -11.38
N GLY A 315 -21.78 -28.23 -12.23
CA GLY A 315 -22.57 -27.95 -13.42
C GLY A 315 -22.61 -29.15 -14.36
N LEU A 316 -21.46 -29.78 -14.63
CA LEU A 316 -21.39 -30.98 -15.45
C LEU A 316 -22.08 -32.18 -14.77
N THR A 317 -22.12 -32.24 -13.43
CA THR A 317 -22.81 -33.31 -12.68
C THR A 317 -24.32 -33.16 -12.74
N VAL A 318 -24.83 -31.95 -12.52
CA VAL A 318 -26.25 -31.65 -12.64
C VAL A 318 -26.72 -31.87 -14.08
N ALA A 319 -25.94 -31.40 -15.06
CA ALA A 319 -26.24 -31.64 -16.47
C ALA A 319 -26.33 -33.14 -16.81
N THR A 320 -25.38 -33.98 -16.33
CA THR A 320 -25.47 -35.44 -16.52
C THR A 320 -26.71 -36.07 -15.86
N GLN A 321 -27.09 -35.59 -14.67
CA GLN A 321 -28.22 -36.16 -13.91
C GLN A 321 -29.56 -35.83 -14.56
N LEU A 322 -29.71 -34.65 -15.15
CA LEU A 322 -30.92 -34.25 -15.87
C LEU A 322 -31.00 -34.88 -17.26
N ALA A 323 -29.86 -34.98 -17.96
CA ALA A 323 -29.83 -35.52 -19.32
C ALA A 323 -30.03 -37.05 -19.38
N LYS A 324 -29.52 -37.81 -18.41
CA LYS A 324 -29.60 -39.30 -18.40
C LYS A 324 -31.04 -39.83 -18.45
N PRO A 325 -31.97 -39.42 -17.56
CA PRO A 325 -33.35 -39.94 -17.57
C PRO A 325 -34.11 -39.60 -18.84
N ILE A 326 -33.96 -38.38 -19.35
CA ILE A 326 -34.56 -37.92 -20.60
C ILE A 326 -34.06 -38.78 -21.77
N SER A 327 -32.76 -39.04 -21.81
CA SER A 327 -32.16 -39.90 -22.83
C SER A 327 -32.68 -41.35 -22.75
N SER A 328 -32.88 -41.90 -21.56
CA SER A 328 -33.40 -43.27 -21.40
C SER A 328 -34.86 -43.39 -21.85
N LEU A 329 -35.70 -42.37 -21.62
CA LEU A 329 -37.09 -42.35 -22.09
C LEU A 329 -37.17 -42.32 -23.61
N ILE A 330 -36.34 -41.49 -24.25
CA ILE A 330 -36.28 -41.40 -25.72
C ILE A 330 -35.82 -42.72 -26.33
N ALA A 331 -34.81 -43.37 -25.73
CA ALA A 331 -34.34 -44.68 -26.19
C ALA A 331 -35.41 -45.77 -26.05
N ALA A 332 -36.14 -45.80 -24.92
CA ALA A 332 -37.23 -46.75 -24.69
C ALA A 332 -38.43 -46.52 -25.64
N SER A 333 -38.81 -45.27 -25.90
CA SER A 333 -39.83 -44.96 -26.89
C SER A 333 -39.41 -45.38 -28.30
N LYS A 334 -38.12 -45.24 -28.64
CA LYS A 334 -37.60 -45.69 -29.93
C LYS A 334 -37.63 -47.21 -30.07
N SER A 335 -37.28 -47.96 -29.03
CA SER A 335 -37.36 -49.43 -29.06
C SER A 335 -38.81 -49.94 -29.16
N ILE A 336 -39.79 -49.21 -28.63
CA ILE A 336 -41.22 -49.56 -28.76
C ILE A 336 -41.75 -49.21 -30.16
N SER A 337 -41.20 -48.18 -30.82
CA SER A 337 -41.58 -47.82 -32.19
C SER A 337 -41.00 -48.74 -33.27
N GLU A 338 -39.93 -49.47 -32.95
CA GLU A 338 -39.24 -50.38 -33.88
C GLU A 338 -39.71 -51.85 -33.72
N GLY A 339 -40.54 -52.15 -32.72
CA GLY A 339 -41.17 -53.46 -32.49
C GLY A 339 -42.67 -53.42 -32.74
#